data_AF-A0A956MXM2-F1
#
_entry.id   AF-A0A956MXM2-F1
#
_cell.length_a   1.000
_cell.length_b   1.000
_cell.length_c   1.000
_cell.angle_alpha   90.00
_cell.angle_beta   90.00
_cell.angle_gamma   90.00
#
_symmetry.space_group_name_H-M   'P 1'
#
loop_
_entity.id
_entity.type
_entity.pdbx_description
1 polymer ?
#
loop_
_entity_poly.entity_id
_entity_poly.type
_entity_poly.pdbx_seq_one_letter_code
_entity_poly.pdbx_strand_id
1 'polypeptide(L)'
;AGDLYFFFFLCQYSVNFEFKRALESIEKMSSQMLTRREIKKLITNLNNLEQGEPEDILSELIENIKIQIVNEEYIDFLGRLYRLKEALFKYIFVSTKESKNYKVSMHGYMVSKKNILYTLKKKYNIYSGNLIKGVTQYINRHVKKTKRMEKVVEILNNDRLESLIRLRNESPVGHGFKGISKEEIENIYGSPMEVMRDLVKACELLDLGISSNKYDDINEMAVHMIGSYENH
;
A
#
# COMPACT_ATOMS: atom_id res chain seq x y z
N ALA A 1 -4.10 -29.09 -14.91
CA ALA A 1 -5.03 -27.96 -14.74
C ALA A 1 -4.76 -26.95 -15.86
N GLY A 2 -5.78 -26.27 -16.38
CA GLY A 2 -5.61 -25.30 -17.48
C GLY A 2 -5.06 -23.95 -16.99
N ASP A 3 -4.63 -23.09 -17.92
CA ASP A 3 -4.04 -21.77 -17.59
C ASP A 3 -4.98 -20.88 -16.76
N LEU A 4 -6.29 -20.96 -17.02
CA LEU A 4 -7.30 -20.24 -16.25
C LEU A 4 -7.32 -20.63 -14.77
N TYR A 5 -7.10 -21.92 -14.46
CA TYR A 5 -7.01 -22.39 -13.08
C TYR A 5 -5.83 -21.73 -12.37
N PHE A 6 -4.64 -21.75 -12.99
CA PHE A 6 -3.46 -21.12 -12.41
C PHE A 6 -3.60 -19.60 -12.31
N PHE A 7 -4.33 -18.98 -13.24
CA PHE A 7 -4.63 -17.55 -13.22
C PHE A 7 -5.51 -17.15 -12.03
N PHE A 8 -6.54 -17.93 -11.71
CA PHE A 8 -7.36 -17.67 -10.53
C PHE A 8 -6.58 -17.83 -9.21
N PHE A 9 -5.73 -18.85 -9.10
CA PHE A 9 -4.87 -19.01 -7.92
C PHE A 9 -3.89 -17.85 -7.78
N LEU A 10 -3.28 -17.41 -8.88
CA LEU A 10 -2.47 -16.20 -8.93
C LEU A 10 -3.23 -14.99 -8.34
N CYS A 11 -4.46 -14.76 -8.79
CA CYS A 11 -5.29 -13.64 -8.32
C CYS A 11 -5.57 -13.74 -6.83
N GLN A 12 -6.00 -14.93 -6.37
CA GLN A 12 -6.28 -15.20 -4.97
C GLN A 12 -5.05 -14.95 -4.10
N TYR A 13 -3.88 -15.45 -4.50
CA TYR A 13 -2.65 -15.25 -3.74
C TYR A 13 -2.21 -13.78 -3.74
N SER A 14 -2.33 -13.08 -4.87
CA SER A 14 -1.99 -11.65 -4.98
C SER A 14 -2.82 -10.79 -4.03
N VAL A 15 -4.15 -10.95 -4.01
CA VAL A 15 -5.05 -10.17 -3.13
C VAL A 15 -4.76 -10.40 -1.65
N ASN A 16 -4.23 -11.59 -1.31
CA ASN A 16 -3.84 -11.98 0.05
C ASN A 16 -2.37 -11.68 0.40
N PHE A 17 -1.65 -10.93 -0.44
CA PHE A 17 -0.21 -10.64 -0.27
C PHE A 17 0.70 -11.88 -0.24
N GLU A 18 0.25 -13.03 -0.76
CA GLU A 18 1.06 -14.24 -0.90
C GLU A 18 1.82 -14.22 -2.24
N PHE A 19 2.62 -13.17 -2.49
CA PHE A 19 3.20 -12.92 -3.83
C PHE A 19 4.13 -14.04 -4.31
N LYS A 20 4.87 -14.69 -3.41
CA LYS A 20 5.62 -15.91 -3.73
C LYS A 20 4.74 -17.02 -4.31
N ARG A 21 3.61 -17.33 -3.67
CA ARG A 21 2.68 -18.37 -4.17
C ARG A 21 1.98 -17.94 -5.45
N ALA A 22 1.75 -16.63 -5.60
CA ALA A 22 1.25 -16.04 -6.83
C ALA A 22 2.24 -16.28 -7.99
N LEU A 23 3.54 -16.05 -7.78
CA LEU A 23 4.60 -16.37 -8.74
C LEU A 23 4.67 -17.87 -9.05
N GLU A 24 4.69 -18.73 -8.04
CA GLU A 24 4.71 -20.18 -8.24
C GLU A 24 3.48 -20.69 -9.02
N SER A 25 2.36 -19.94 -8.99
CA SER A 25 1.16 -20.26 -9.75
C SER A 25 1.27 -19.81 -11.20
N ILE A 26 1.75 -18.58 -11.45
CA ILE A 26 1.87 -18.04 -12.81
C ILE A 26 2.92 -18.82 -13.63
N GLU A 27 4.00 -19.30 -12.98
CA GLU A 27 5.04 -20.11 -13.62
C GLU A 27 4.57 -21.48 -14.12
N LYS A 28 3.43 -21.98 -13.61
CA LYS A 28 2.82 -23.26 -14.03
C LYS A 28 1.93 -23.12 -15.27
N MET A 29 1.72 -21.91 -15.77
CA MET A 29 0.99 -21.68 -17.02
C MET A 29 1.78 -22.17 -18.24
N SER A 30 1.06 -22.35 -19.34
CA SER A 30 1.65 -22.72 -20.62
C SER A 30 2.69 -21.71 -21.10
N SER A 31 3.68 -22.19 -21.85
CA SER A 31 4.72 -21.34 -22.44
C SER A 31 4.13 -20.24 -23.31
N GLN A 32 3.05 -20.52 -24.05
CA GLN A 32 2.33 -19.54 -24.85
C GLN A 32 1.79 -18.39 -23.98
N MET A 33 1.15 -18.70 -22.85
CA MET A 33 0.66 -17.69 -21.91
C MET A 33 1.79 -16.84 -21.32
N LEU A 34 2.88 -17.48 -20.91
CA LEU A 34 4.06 -16.81 -20.35
C LEU A 34 4.73 -15.83 -21.34
N THR A 35 4.50 -15.98 -22.66
CA THR A 35 5.01 -15.02 -23.64
C THR A 35 4.20 -13.73 -23.73
N ARG A 36 2.93 -13.73 -23.29
CA ARG A 36 2.02 -12.58 -23.36
C ARG A 36 2.56 -11.40 -22.56
N ARG A 37 2.39 -10.19 -23.09
CA ARG A 37 2.97 -8.96 -22.52
C ARG A 37 2.41 -8.68 -21.14
N GLU A 38 1.12 -8.90 -20.96
CA GLU A 38 0.36 -8.65 -19.74
C GLU A 38 0.82 -9.61 -18.63
N ILE A 39 1.00 -10.90 -18.96
CA ILE A 39 1.55 -11.90 -18.05
C ILE A 39 2.98 -11.56 -17.63
N LYS A 40 3.84 -11.15 -18.58
CA LYS A 40 5.20 -10.69 -18.25
C LYS A 40 5.20 -9.49 -17.31
N LYS A 41 4.32 -8.51 -17.52
CA LYS A 41 4.16 -7.37 -16.61
C LYS A 41 3.76 -7.82 -15.21
N LEU A 42 2.81 -8.76 -15.10
CA LEU A 42 2.41 -9.34 -13.81
C LEU A 42 3.57 -10.05 -13.11
N ILE A 43 4.36 -10.86 -13.84
CA ILE A 43 5.56 -11.51 -13.28
C ILE A 43 6.54 -10.47 -12.75
N THR A 44 6.82 -9.40 -13.51
CA THR A 44 7.70 -8.32 -13.04
C THR A 44 7.16 -7.65 -11.80
N ASN A 45 5.87 -7.27 -11.78
CA ASN A 45 5.22 -6.66 -10.62
C ASN A 45 5.29 -7.57 -9.38
N LEU A 46 4.99 -8.86 -9.50
CA LEU A 46 5.07 -9.80 -8.38
C LEU A 46 6.50 -9.98 -7.84
N ASN A 47 7.50 -9.99 -8.73
CA ASN A 47 8.89 -10.01 -8.30
C ASN A 47 9.26 -8.72 -7.54
N ASN A 48 8.85 -7.56 -8.03
CA ASN A 48 9.06 -6.29 -7.35
C ASN A 48 8.38 -6.26 -5.97
N LEU A 49 7.17 -6.82 -5.86
CA LEU A 49 6.46 -6.97 -4.60
C LEU A 49 7.24 -7.85 -3.62
N GLU A 50 7.77 -9.00 -4.03
CA GLU A 50 8.61 -9.85 -3.17
C GLU A 50 9.89 -9.13 -2.70
N GLN A 51 10.52 -8.34 -3.57
CA GLN A 51 11.70 -7.53 -3.23
C GLN A 51 11.38 -6.30 -2.36
N GLY A 52 10.10 -5.99 -2.18
CA GLY A 52 9.63 -4.86 -1.40
C GLY A 52 9.87 -3.52 -2.11
N GLU A 53 9.78 -3.48 -3.43
CA GLU A 53 9.89 -2.22 -4.18
C GLU A 53 8.79 -1.24 -3.73
N PRO A 54 9.14 0.00 -3.34
CA PRO A 54 8.18 0.90 -2.70
C PRO A 54 6.95 1.23 -3.54
N GLU A 55 7.13 1.49 -4.83
CA GLU A 55 6.04 1.83 -5.75
C GLU A 55 5.06 0.67 -5.90
N ASP A 56 5.55 -0.54 -6.14
CA ASP A 56 4.71 -1.73 -6.28
C ASP A 56 3.99 -2.06 -4.97
N ILE A 57 4.69 -2.04 -3.82
CA ILE A 57 4.08 -2.33 -2.50
C ILE A 57 2.98 -1.33 -2.14
N LEU A 58 3.23 -0.03 -2.38
CA LEU A 58 2.24 1.00 -2.07
C LEU A 58 1.06 0.94 -3.04
N SER A 59 1.32 0.67 -4.33
CA SER A 59 0.28 0.46 -5.35
C SER A 59 -0.61 -0.73 -4.99
N GLU A 60 -0.01 -1.86 -4.60
CA GLU A 60 -0.73 -3.05 -4.17
C GLU A 60 -1.59 -2.78 -2.94
N LEU A 61 -1.05 -2.08 -1.94
CA LEU A 61 -1.83 -1.70 -0.76
C LEU A 61 -2.99 -0.76 -1.12
N ILE A 62 -2.80 0.16 -2.07
CA ILE A 62 -3.84 1.08 -2.54
C ILE A 62 -4.96 0.32 -3.25
N GLU A 63 -4.63 -0.55 -4.19
CA GLU A 63 -5.60 -1.42 -4.87
C GLU A 63 -6.38 -2.27 -3.87
N ASN A 64 -5.67 -2.84 -2.91
CA ASN A 64 -6.22 -3.68 -1.88
C ASN A 64 -7.10 -2.91 -0.87
N ILE A 65 -6.86 -1.61 -0.67
CA ILE A 65 -7.79 -0.74 0.05
C ILE A 65 -9.06 -0.48 -0.78
N LYS A 66 -8.94 -0.25 -2.10
CA LYS A 66 -10.11 -0.08 -2.98
C LYS A 66 -11.03 -1.30 -2.92
N ILE A 67 -10.47 -2.51 -2.95
CA ILE A 67 -11.23 -3.76 -2.82
C ILE A 67 -12.08 -3.74 -1.53
N GLN A 68 -11.51 -3.33 -0.39
CA GLN A 68 -12.27 -3.27 0.87
C GLN A 68 -13.39 -2.23 0.84
N ILE A 69 -13.17 -1.10 0.17
CA ILE A 69 -14.19 -0.06 0.01
C ILE A 69 -15.35 -0.61 -0.82
N VAL A 70 -15.05 -1.27 -1.94
CA VAL A 70 -16.05 -1.86 -2.85
C VAL A 70 -16.85 -2.98 -2.17
N ASN A 71 -16.18 -3.79 -1.35
CA ASN A 71 -16.80 -4.87 -0.59
C ASN A 71 -17.50 -4.41 0.70
N GLU A 72 -17.50 -3.10 0.99
CA GLU A 72 -18.06 -2.53 2.23
C GLU A 72 -17.40 -3.06 3.52
N GLU A 73 -16.15 -3.53 3.43
CA GLU A 73 -15.34 -4.04 4.54
C GLU A 73 -14.63 -2.89 5.27
N TYR A 74 -15.40 -1.99 5.88
CA TYR A 74 -14.91 -0.71 6.41
C TYR A 74 -13.91 -0.84 7.58
N ILE A 75 -14.00 -1.90 8.37
CA ILE A 75 -13.03 -2.19 9.44
C ILE A 75 -11.65 -2.49 8.82
N ASP A 76 -11.61 -3.34 7.80
CA ASP A 76 -10.37 -3.69 7.11
C ASP A 76 -9.82 -2.53 6.28
N PHE A 77 -10.70 -1.73 5.66
CA PHE A 77 -10.35 -0.45 5.05
C PHE A 77 -9.56 0.43 6.03
N LEU A 78 -10.08 0.67 7.24
CA LEU A 78 -9.42 1.50 8.25
C LEU A 78 -8.09 0.89 8.72
N GLY A 79 -8.02 -0.44 8.84
CA GLY A 79 -6.78 -1.15 9.14
C GLY A 79 -5.69 -0.92 8.09
N ARG A 80 -6.04 -1.10 6.81
CA ARG A 80 -5.14 -0.92 5.67
C ARG A 80 -4.78 0.55 5.42
N LEU A 81 -5.71 1.48 5.67
CA LEU A 81 -5.47 2.91 5.67
C LEU A 81 -4.35 3.32 6.64
N TYR A 82 -4.43 2.82 7.89
CA TYR A 82 -3.37 3.07 8.88
C TYR A 82 -2.04 2.47 8.44
N ARG A 83 -2.04 1.27 7.84
CA ARG A 83 -0.84 0.63 7.28
C ARG A 83 -0.20 1.49 6.19
N LEU A 84 -1.00 2.04 5.27
CA LEU A 84 -0.51 2.89 4.19
C LEU A 84 0.11 4.18 4.74
N LYS A 85 -0.59 4.86 5.67
CA LYS A 85 -0.05 6.04 6.36
C LYS A 85 1.27 5.72 7.05
N GLU A 86 1.34 4.64 7.82
CA GLU A 86 2.56 4.21 8.52
C GLU A 86 3.70 3.90 7.52
N ALA A 87 3.40 3.25 6.41
CA ALA A 87 4.36 2.94 5.34
C ALA A 87 4.93 4.21 4.69
N LEU A 88 4.12 5.23 4.43
CA LEU A 88 4.58 6.51 3.90
C LEU A 88 5.52 7.23 4.86
N PHE A 89 5.22 7.24 6.17
CA PHE A 89 6.16 7.78 7.16
C PHE A 89 7.48 7.01 7.20
N LYS A 90 7.46 5.68 7.09
CA LYS A 90 8.68 4.86 7.01
C LYS A 90 9.50 5.21 5.77
N TYR A 91 8.84 5.30 4.61
CA TYR A 91 9.47 5.67 3.35
C TYR A 91 10.11 7.06 3.42
N ILE A 92 9.38 8.08 3.89
CA ILE A 92 9.89 9.44 4.06
C ILE A 92 11.14 9.43 4.93
N PHE A 93 11.08 8.78 6.10
CA PHE A 93 12.22 8.75 7.01
C PHE A 93 13.48 8.16 6.36
N VAL A 94 13.37 7.01 5.69
CA VAL A 94 14.52 6.34 5.09
C VAL A 94 15.03 7.12 3.87
N SER A 95 14.14 7.54 2.97
CA SER A 95 14.49 8.28 1.75
C SER A 95 15.15 9.63 2.01
N THR A 96 14.79 10.33 3.10
CA THR A 96 15.40 11.63 3.44
C THR A 96 16.63 11.51 4.34
N LYS A 97 16.79 10.40 5.04
CA LYS A 97 17.94 10.15 5.92
C LYS A 97 19.14 9.62 5.13
N GLU A 98 18.90 8.69 4.22
CA GLU A 98 19.94 7.98 3.50
C GLU A 98 20.42 8.76 2.27
N SER A 99 21.55 8.34 1.70
CA SER A 99 22.06 8.93 0.47
C SER A 99 21.09 8.74 -0.70
N LYS A 100 21.13 9.61 -1.71
CA LYS A 100 20.30 9.49 -2.91
C LYS A 100 20.46 8.16 -3.67
N ASN A 101 21.58 7.45 -3.48
CA ASN A 101 21.85 6.17 -4.11
C ASN A 101 21.30 4.98 -3.33
N TYR A 102 20.74 5.22 -2.13
CA TYR A 102 20.14 4.15 -1.34
C TYR A 102 18.80 3.75 -1.94
N LYS A 103 18.71 2.52 -2.44
CA LYS A 103 17.45 1.94 -2.90
C LYS A 103 16.63 1.49 -1.69
N VAL A 104 15.50 2.16 -1.44
CA VAL A 104 14.59 1.80 -0.36
C VAL A 104 13.88 0.50 -0.70
N SER A 105 13.83 -0.43 0.25
CA SER A 105 12.95 -1.60 0.21
C SER A 105 12.01 -1.58 1.42
N MET A 106 10.73 -1.81 1.19
CA MET A 106 9.67 -1.81 2.20
C MET A 106 9.69 -3.06 3.09
N HIS A 107 10.46 -4.08 2.72
CA HIS A 107 10.74 -5.26 3.55
C HIS A 107 12.05 -5.12 4.34
N GLY A 108 12.87 -4.11 4.01
CA GLY A 108 14.21 -3.95 4.56
C GLY A 108 14.24 -3.58 6.05
N TYR A 109 15.34 -3.94 6.71
CA TYR A 109 15.58 -3.57 8.11
C TYR A 109 15.47 -2.05 8.35
N MET A 110 15.86 -1.23 7.37
CA MET A 110 15.86 0.23 7.50
C MET A 110 14.48 0.82 7.75
N VAL A 111 13.43 0.27 7.13
CA VAL A 111 12.04 0.72 7.30
C VAL A 111 11.37 0.11 8.53
N SER A 112 12.03 -0.80 9.25
CA SER A 112 11.47 -1.42 10.44
C SER A 112 11.23 -0.39 11.55
N LYS A 113 10.09 -0.50 12.24
CA LYS A 113 9.74 0.40 13.35
C LYS A 113 10.85 0.46 14.41
N LYS A 114 11.43 -0.69 14.75
CA LYS A 114 12.51 -0.78 15.75
C LYS A 114 13.74 0.03 15.31
N ASN A 115 14.20 -0.14 14.07
CA ASN A 115 15.36 0.59 13.56
C ASN A 115 15.12 2.10 13.47
N ILE A 116 13.95 2.51 12.98
CA ILE A 116 13.60 3.92 12.87
C ILE A 116 13.57 4.57 14.26
N LEU A 117 12.84 4.00 15.23
CA LEU A 117 12.76 4.54 16.58
C LEU A 117 14.13 4.57 17.28
N TYR A 118 14.95 3.55 17.09
CA TYR A 118 16.33 3.53 17.59
C TYR A 118 17.16 4.67 16.99
N THR A 119 17.07 4.85 15.67
CA THR A 119 17.80 5.90 14.95
C THR A 119 17.34 7.29 15.36
N LEU A 120 16.03 7.51 15.48
CA LEU A 120 15.44 8.76 15.98
C LEU A 120 16.01 9.12 17.36
N LYS A 121 16.05 8.15 18.27
CA LYS A 121 16.60 8.34 19.61
C LYS A 121 18.10 8.65 19.57
N LYS A 122 18.89 7.82 18.88
CA LYS A 122 20.36 7.85 18.96
C LYS A 122 21.01 8.95 18.12
N LYS A 123 20.48 9.22 16.92
CA LYS A 123 21.07 10.18 15.97
C LYS A 123 20.41 11.55 16.03
N TYR A 124 19.11 11.61 16.34
CA TYR A 124 18.33 12.85 16.27
C TYR A 124 17.80 13.33 17.64
N ASN A 125 18.08 12.59 18.73
CA ASN A 125 17.60 12.91 20.07
C ASN A 125 16.07 13.08 20.15
N ILE A 126 15.34 12.28 19.36
CA ILE A 126 13.86 12.25 19.33
C ILE A 126 13.39 11.00 20.07
N TYR A 127 12.73 11.20 21.22
CA TYR A 127 12.21 10.13 22.07
C TYR A 127 10.69 10.02 21.86
N SER A 128 10.25 9.00 21.13
CA SER A 128 8.84 8.71 20.92
C SER A 128 8.63 7.20 20.83
N GLY A 129 7.61 6.67 21.51
CA GLY A 129 7.15 5.28 21.31
C GLY A 129 6.26 5.11 20.07
N ASN A 130 5.75 6.21 19.53
CA ASN A 130 4.91 6.23 18.34
C ASN A 130 5.73 6.65 17.11
N LEU A 131 5.77 5.76 16.12
CA LEU A 131 6.56 5.94 14.89
C LEU A 131 6.17 7.20 14.12
N ILE A 132 4.87 7.37 13.85
CA ILE A 132 4.35 8.51 13.07
C ILE A 132 4.68 9.83 13.77
N LYS A 133 4.47 9.93 15.08
CA LYS A 133 4.82 11.13 15.86
C LYS A 133 6.33 11.39 15.84
N GLY A 134 7.15 10.35 16.01
CA GLY A 134 8.60 10.48 16.00
C GLY A 134 9.14 10.93 14.64
N VAL A 135 8.64 10.34 13.55
CA VAL A 135 9.02 10.72 12.19
C VAL A 135 8.51 12.12 11.85
N THR A 136 7.30 12.51 12.27
CA THR A 136 6.79 13.88 12.10
C THR A 136 7.71 14.91 12.77
N GLN A 137 8.16 14.66 14.00
CA GLN A 137 9.15 15.52 14.67
C GLN A 137 10.47 15.58 13.89
N TYR A 138 10.92 14.46 13.35
CA TYR A 138 12.12 14.40 12.52
C TYR A 138 11.98 15.23 11.23
N ILE A 139 10.86 15.09 10.52
CA ILE A 139 10.58 15.87 9.31
C ILE A 139 10.63 17.37 9.64
N ASN A 140 9.92 17.80 10.69
CA ASN A 140 9.84 19.20 11.08
C ASN A 140 11.18 19.81 11.50
N ARG A 141 12.10 19.01 12.06
CA ARG A 141 13.39 19.48 12.60
C ARG A 141 14.57 19.32 11.63
N HIS A 142 14.54 18.33 10.74
CA HIS A 142 15.73 17.88 10.02
C HIS A 142 15.54 17.71 8.50
N VAL A 143 14.30 17.66 8.01
CA VAL A 143 14.05 17.57 6.56
C VAL A 143 13.87 18.97 5.99
N LYS A 144 14.42 19.22 4.79
CA LYS A 144 14.29 20.50 4.11
C LYS A 144 12.81 20.82 3.87
N LYS A 145 12.38 22.00 4.34
CA LYS A 145 11.03 22.53 4.12
C LYS A 145 10.86 22.98 2.67
N THR A 146 10.44 22.05 1.82
CA THR A 146 9.98 22.36 0.46
C THR A 146 8.45 22.42 0.47
N LYS A 147 7.85 23.25 -0.40
CA LYS A 147 6.38 23.30 -0.56
C LYS A 147 5.77 21.90 -0.76
N ARG A 148 6.49 21.05 -1.48
CA ARG A 148 6.13 19.65 -1.72
C ARG A 148 6.06 18.83 -0.43
N MET A 149 7.13 18.84 0.38
CA MET A 149 7.17 18.11 1.64
C MET A 149 6.17 18.67 2.66
N GLU A 150 5.99 19.99 2.70
CA GLU A 150 4.95 20.63 3.53
C GLU A 150 3.57 20.10 3.18
N LYS A 151 3.25 20.01 1.87
CA LYS A 151 1.96 19.46 1.43
C LYS A 151 1.80 17.98 1.74
N VAL A 152 2.86 17.18 1.63
CA VAL A 152 2.84 15.76 2.06
C VAL A 152 2.50 15.65 3.54
N VAL A 153 3.18 16.43 4.40
CA VAL A 153 2.93 16.41 5.84
C VAL A 153 1.52 16.89 6.17
N GLU A 154 1.03 17.93 5.49
CA GLU A 154 -0.34 18.43 5.61
C GLU A 154 -1.35 17.33 5.31
N ILE A 155 -1.21 16.62 4.18
CA ILE A 155 -2.08 15.49 3.81
C ILE A 155 -2.02 14.40 4.88
N LEU A 156 -0.81 13.96 5.26
CA LEU A 156 -0.65 12.80 6.14
C LEU A 156 -1.05 13.06 7.59
N ASN A 157 -1.02 14.32 8.04
CA ASN A 157 -1.36 14.71 9.41
C ASN A 157 -2.63 15.56 9.51
N ASN A 158 -3.47 15.61 8.46
CA ASN A 158 -4.71 16.36 8.53
C ASN A 158 -5.68 15.77 9.60
N ASP A 159 -6.49 16.65 10.19
CA ASP A 159 -7.38 16.30 11.31
C ASP A 159 -8.44 15.26 10.94
N ARG A 160 -8.91 15.26 9.68
CA ARG A 160 -9.88 14.27 9.21
C ARG A 160 -9.24 12.88 9.17
N LEU A 161 -8.00 12.77 8.70
CA LEU A 161 -7.27 11.50 8.63
C LEU A 161 -6.93 11.01 10.03
N GLU A 162 -6.50 11.89 10.93
CA GLU A 162 -6.33 11.56 12.35
C GLU A 162 -7.64 11.08 13.00
N SER A 163 -8.78 11.65 12.64
CA SER A 163 -10.09 11.21 13.12
C SER A 163 -10.45 9.81 12.63
N LEU A 164 -10.14 9.47 11.37
CA LEU A 164 -10.27 8.09 10.88
C LEU A 164 -9.34 7.12 11.63
N ILE A 165 -8.13 7.53 12.00
CA ILE A 165 -7.23 6.70 12.81
C ILE A 165 -7.79 6.49 14.22
N ARG A 166 -8.48 7.49 14.80
CA ARG A 166 -9.18 7.31 16.08
C ARG A 166 -10.32 6.30 15.94
N LEU A 167 -11.14 6.43 14.89
CA LEU A 167 -12.20 5.49 14.58
C LEU A 167 -11.67 4.05 14.44
N ARG A 168 -10.54 3.88 13.72
CA ARG A 168 -9.81 2.61 13.63
C ARG A 168 -9.43 2.06 15.01
N ASN A 169 -8.94 2.90 15.92
CA ASN A 169 -8.49 2.46 17.23
C ASN A 169 -9.62 1.94 18.11
N GLU A 170 -10.84 2.47 17.94
CA GLU A 170 -12.05 2.00 18.62
C GLU A 170 -12.58 0.67 18.07
N SER A 171 -12.14 0.25 16.88
CA SER A 171 -12.59 -0.97 16.20
C SER A 171 -11.72 -2.21 16.50
N PRO A 172 -12.19 -3.43 16.16
CA PRO A 172 -11.46 -4.68 16.34
C PRO A 172 -10.08 -4.76 15.68
N VAL A 173 -9.91 -4.12 14.51
CA VAL A 173 -8.57 -4.08 13.85
C VAL A 173 -7.60 -3.19 14.61
N GLY A 174 -8.09 -2.39 15.57
CA GLY A 174 -7.36 -1.51 16.44
C GLY A 174 -7.11 -2.06 17.83
N HIS A 175 -7.72 -1.41 18.82
CA HIS A 175 -7.61 -1.77 20.23
C HIS A 175 -8.98 -1.86 20.92
N GLY A 176 -10.07 -1.56 20.20
CA GLY A 176 -11.43 -1.62 20.70
C GLY A 176 -12.24 -2.70 20.01
N PHE A 177 -13.57 -2.59 20.12
CA PHE A 177 -14.53 -3.59 19.62
C PHE A 177 -15.74 -2.96 18.93
N LYS A 178 -15.70 -1.65 18.65
CA LYS A 178 -16.79 -0.91 18.02
C LYS A 178 -16.88 -1.29 16.53
N GLY A 179 -18.09 -1.60 16.06
CA GLY A 179 -18.37 -1.69 14.63
C GLY A 179 -18.23 -0.33 13.93
N ILE A 180 -18.00 -0.34 12.63
CA ILE A 180 -17.79 0.88 11.84
C ILE A 180 -18.79 0.91 10.69
N SER A 181 -19.56 2.00 10.56
CA SER A 181 -20.43 2.22 9.41
C SER A 181 -19.77 3.10 8.34
N LYS A 182 -20.29 3.01 7.11
CA LYS A 182 -19.94 3.92 6.01
C LYS A 182 -20.18 5.38 6.39
N GLU A 183 -21.33 5.65 7.00
CA GLU A 183 -21.78 7.00 7.38
C GLU A 183 -20.80 7.66 8.37
N GLU A 184 -20.23 6.91 9.31
CA GLU A 184 -19.22 7.43 10.23
C GLU A 184 -17.96 7.90 9.48
N ILE A 185 -17.53 7.15 8.46
CA ILE A 185 -16.39 7.53 7.62
C ILE A 185 -16.75 8.76 6.77
N GLU A 186 -17.94 8.77 6.18
CA GLU A 186 -18.41 9.86 5.32
C GLU A 186 -18.58 11.18 6.06
N ASN A 187 -19.04 11.13 7.31
CA ASN A 187 -19.14 12.32 8.16
C ASN A 187 -17.77 12.90 8.54
N ILE A 188 -16.72 12.07 8.59
CA ILE A 188 -15.36 12.51 8.93
C ILE A 188 -14.59 13.00 7.71
N TYR A 189 -14.65 12.24 6.60
CA TYR A 189 -13.76 12.41 5.46
C TYR A 189 -14.49 12.53 4.11
N GLY A 190 -15.81 12.49 4.07
CA GLY A 190 -16.54 12.28 2.82
C GLY A 190 -16.34 10.86 2.29
N SER A 191 -16.51 10.66 0.98
CA SER A 191 -16.45 9.33 0.40
C SER A 191 -15.14 8.59 0.77
N PRO A 192 -15.17 7.29 1.12
CA PRO A 192 -13.94 6.53 1.40
C PRO A 192 -12.89 6.62 0.27
N MET A 193 -13.33 6.80 -0.97
CA MET A 193 -12.44 6.99 -2.12
C MET A 193 -11.72 8.36 -2.12
N GLU A 194 -12.25 9.38 -1.44
CA GLU A 194 -11.53 10.65 -1.22
C GLU A 194 -10.27 10.47 -0.39
N VAL A 195 -10.34 9.63 0.64
CA VAL A 195 -9.18 9.29 1.47
C VAL A 195 -8.06 8.71 0.60
N MET A 196 -8.43 7.84 -0.33
CA MET A 196 -7.47 7.23 -1.25
C MET A 196 -6.85 8.24 -2.22
N ARG A 197 -7.65 9.16 -2.75
CA ARG A 197 -7.15 10.23 -3.64
C ARG A 197 -6.09 11.09 -2.94
N ASP A 198 -6.33 11.46 -1.69
CA ASP A 198 -5.37 12.26 -0.91
C ASP A 198 -4.06 11.48 -0.65
N LEU A 199 -4.14 10.19 -0.30
CA LEU A 199 -2.94 9.39 -0.05
C LEU A 199 -2.15 9.09 -1.34
N VAL A 200 -2.83 8.83 -2.46
CA VAL A 200 -2.20 8.76 -3.78
C VAL A 200 -1.51 10.09 -4.09
N LYS A 201 -2.14 11.22 -3.78
CA LYS A 201 -1.53 12.54 -3.97
C LYS A 201 -0.26 12.70 -3.13
N ALA A 202 -0.24 12.20 -1.90
CA ALA A 202 0.97 12.19 -1.08
C ALA A 202 2.08 11.34 -1.71
N CYS A 203 1.76 10.17 -2.29
CA CYS A 203 2.72 9.34 -3.01
C CYS A 203 3.29 10.06 -4.24
N GLU A 204 2.44 10.69 -5.06
CA GLU A 204 2.87 11.50 -6.20
C GLU A 204 3.80 12.63 -5.75
N LEU A 205 3.47 13.30 -4.65
CA LEU A 205 4.31 14.32 -4.01
C LEU A 205 5.57 13.76 -3.33
N LEU A 206 5.81 12.45 -3.38
CA LEU A 206 7.05 11.81 -2.94
C LEU A 206 7.85 11.22 -4.12
N ASP A 207 7.45 11.53 -5.36
CA ASP A 207 8.02 10.95 -6.60
C ASP A 207 7.81 9.44 -6.69
N LEU A 208 6.73 8.93 -6.09
CA LEU A 208 6.35 7.52 -6.20
C LEU A 208 5.33 7.34 -7.32
N GLY A 209 5.69 6.56 -8.33
CA GLY A 209 4.78 6.12 -9.40
C GLY A 209 3.76 5.11 -8.89
N ILE A 210 2.54 5.57 -8.56
CA ILE A 210 1.47 4.67 -8.13
C ILE A 210 0.69 4.16 -9.34
N SER A 211 0.65 2.84 -9.50
CA SER A 211 -0.26 2.14 -10.41
C SER A 211 -1.55 1.81 -9.67
N SER A 212 -2.70 1.96 -10.32
CA SER A 212 -3.99 1.75 -9.67
C SER A 212 -5.05 1.09 -10.56
N ASN A 213 -4.59 0.25 -11.49
CA ASN A 213 -5.43 -0.49 -12.44
C ASN A 213 -5.04 -1.97 -12.52
N LYS A 214 -4.21 -2.47 -11.59
CA LYS A 214 -3.71 -3.85 -11.64
C LYS A 214 -4.86 -4.85 -11.68
N TYR A 215 -5.84 -4.71 -10.79
CA TYR A 215 -6.94 -5.67 -10.72
C TYR A 215 -7.98 -5.46 -11.82
N ASP A 216 -8.11 -4.23 -12.35
CA ASP A 216 -8.91 -3.97 -13.55
C ASP A 216 -8.31 -4.71 -14.76
N ASP A 217 -7.01 -4.56 -15.00
CA ASP A 217 -6.27 -5.26 -16.07
C ASP A 217 -6.38 -6.80 -15.90
N ILE A 218 -6.29 -7.29 -14.65
CA ILE A 218 -6.46 -8.72 -14.33
C ILE A 218 -7.89 -9.20 -14.64
N ASN A 219 -8.90 -8.41 -14.30
CA ASN A 219 -10.30 -8.76 -14.57
C ASN A 219 -10.58 -8.81 -16.08
N GLU A 220 -10.05 -7.86 -16.85
CA GLU A 220 -10.14 -7.89 -18.32
C GLU A 220 -9.50 -9.16 -18.89
N MET A 221 -8.30 -9.53 -18.39
CA MET A 221 -7.65 -10.78 -18.78
C MET A 221 -8.48 -12.01 -18.43
N ALA A 222 -9.07 -12.06 -17.23
CA ALA A 222 -9.92 -13.17 -16.80
C ALA A 222 -11.13 -13.35 -17.73
N VAL A 223 -11.82 -12.26 -18.06
CA VAL A 223 -12.97 -12.25 -18.97
C VAL A 223 -12.57 -12.77 -20.36
N HIS A 224 -11.45 -12.29 -20.90
CA HIS A 224 -10.93 -12.78 -22.18
C HIS A 224 -10.58 -14.27 -22.15
N MET A 225 -9.97 -14.74 -21.06
CA MET A 225 -9.65 -16.16 -20.92
C MET A 225 -10.92 -17.01 -20.84
N ILE A 226 -11.92 -16.61 -20.05
CA ILE A 226 -13.21 -17.32 -19.94
C ILE A 226 -13.93 -17.35 -21.29
N GLY A 227 -14.06 -16.21 -21.97
CA GLY A 227 -14.76 -16.12 -23.26
C GLY A 227 -14.09 -16.94 -24.37
N SER A 228 -12.79 -17.23 -24.26
CA SER A 228 -12.12 -18.16 -25.18
C SER A 228 -12.50 -19.62 -24.99
N TYR A 229 -13.03 -20.00 -23.81
CA TYR A 229 -13.54 -21.35 -23.55
C TYR A 229 -15.00 -21.53 -23.99
N GLU A 230 -15.82 -20.48 -24.01
CA GLU A 230 -17.22 -20.57 -24.46
C GLU A 230 -17.38 -20.68 -25.99
N ASN A 231 -16.33 -20.36 -26.74
CA ASN A 231 -16.30 -20.47 -28.20
C ASN A 231 -15.72 -21.81 -28.70
N HIS A 232 -15.61 -22.81 -27.81
CA HIS A 232 -15.16 -24.19 -28.08
C HIS A 232 -16.16 -25.19 -27.50
#